data_AF-A0A967BHC4-F1
#
_entry.id   AF-A0A967BHC4-F1
#
_cell.length_a   1.000
_cell.length_b   1.000
_cell.length_c   1.000
_cell.angle_alpha   90.00
_cell.angle_beta   90.00
_cell.angle_gamma   90.00
#
_symmetry.space_group_name_H-M   'P 1'
#
loop_
_entity.id
_entity.type
_entity.pdbx_description
1 polymer ?
#
loop_
_entity_poly.entity_id
_entity_poly.type
_entity_poly.pdbx_seq_one_letter_code
_entity_poly.pdbx_strand_id
1 'polypeptide(L)'
;MNLFEQVTDRARPVAIQGARITVAEPADLVLLKLYAAGPQDRWDIQQILAAQETEGVLASVEERLEDLPPECSALWRSLRTA
;
A
#
# COMPACT_ATOMS: atom_id res chain seq x y z
N MET A 1 8.55 -12.63 9.71
CA MET A 1 9.08 -11.66 8.74
C MET A 1 8.33 -10.36 8.94
N ASN A 2 9.03 -9.27 9.23
CA ASN A 2 8.37 -7.98 9.48
C ASN A 2 7.85 -7.35 8.17
N LEU A 3 6.94 -6.37 8.27
CA LEU A 3 6.33 -5.70 7.10
C LEU A 3 7.38 -5.25 6.06
N PHE A 4 8.48 -4.63 6.50
CA PHE A 4 9.49 -4.07 5.62
C PHE A 4 10.26 -5.13 4.83
N GLU A 5 10.61 -6.25 5.47
CA GLU A 5 11.24 -7.40 4.80
C GLU A 5 10.32 -7.95 3.69
N GLN A 6 9.03 -8.08 3.98
CA GLN A 6 8.06 -8.57 3.00
C GLN A 6 7.90 -7.62 1.80
N VAL A 7 7.93 -6.30 2.04
CA VAL A 7 7.88 -5.31 0.94
C VAL A 7 9.07 -5.46 0.01
N THR A 8 10.28 -5.64 0.56
CA THR A 8 11.47 -5.79 -0.27
C THR A 8 11.48 -7.10 -1.06
N ASP A 9 10.94 -8.18 -0.49
CA ASP A 9 10.89 -9.50 -1.12
C ASP A 9 9.90 -9.52 -2.31
N ARG A 10 8.76 -8.84 -2.18
CA ARG A 10 7.74 -8.72 -3.23
C ARG A 10 8.04 -7.64 -4.28
N ALA A 11 9.01 -6.76 -4.02
CA ALA A 11 9.29 -5.65 -4.92
C ALA A 11 9.72 -6.15 -6.30
N ARG A 12 9.17 -5.54 -7.35
CA ARG A 12 9.34 -5.99 -8.74
C ARG A 12 9.98 -4.92 -9.62
N PRO A 13 10.77 -5.32 -10.63
CA PRO A 13 11.36 -4.36 -11.56
C PRO A 13 10.28 -3.73 -12.47
N VAL A 14 10.29 -2.41 -12.57
CA VAL A 14 9.44 -1.60 -13.44
C VAL A 14 10.32 -0.73 -14.33
N ALA A 15 9.95 -0.56 -15.59
CA ALA A 15 10.63 0.35 -16.50
C ALA A 15 10.09 1.78 -16.32
N ILE A 16 10.95 2.70 -15.88
CA ILE A 16 10.61 4.12 -15.68
C ILE A 16 11.65 4.95 -16.44
N GLN A 17 11.21 5.72 -17.43
CA GLN A 17 12.09 6.55 -18.28
C GLN A 17 13.30 5.78 -18.85
N GLY A 18 13.12 4.52 -19.24
CA GLY A 18 14.18 3.67 -19.78
C GLY A 18 15.09 3.02 -18.73
N ALA A 19 14.96 3.36 -17.45
CA ALA A 19 15.66 2.70 -16.35
C ALA A 19 14.80 1.55 -15.77
N ARG A 20 15.44 0.44 -15.37
CA ARG A 20 14.79 -0.62 -14.58
C ARG A 20 14.94 -0.30 -13.10
N ILE A 21 13.83 -0.01 -12.43
CA ILE A 21 13.78 0.36 -11.01
C ILE A 21 12.97 -0.71 -10.28
N THR A 22 13.49 -1.23 -9.17
CA THR A 22 12.73 -2.12 -8.28
C THR A 22 11.77 -1.29 -7.45
N VAL A 23 10.47 -1.58 -7.58
CA VAL A 23 9.40 -0.82 -6.91
C VAL A 23 8.55 -1.79 -6.09
N ALA A 24 8.17 -1.36 -4.89
CA ALA A 24 7.20 -2.07 -4.06
C ALA A 24 5.87 -2.23 -4.79
N GLU A 25 5.14 -3.30 -4.48
CA GLU A 25 3.82 -3.52 -5.06
C GLU A 25 2.82 -2.45 -4.55
N PRO A 26 1.78 -2.10 -5.33
CA PRO A 26 0.82 -1.07 -4.94
C PRO A 26 0.19 -1.32 -3.56
N ALA A 27 -0.12 -2.58 -3.25
CA ALA A 27 -0.72 -2.93 -1.97
C ALA A 27 0.29 -2.81 -0.80
N ASP A 28 1.57 -3.09 -1.03
CA ASP A 28 2.63 -2.83 -0.04
C ASP A 28 2.82 -1.33 0.22
N LEU A 29 2.73 -0.51 -0.82
CA LEU A 29 2.77 0.95 -0.68
C LEU A 29 1.59 1.45 0.17
N VAL A 30 0.39 0.92 -0.02
CA VAL A 30 -0.77 1.28 0.81
C VAL A 30 -0.56 0.88 2.26
N LEU A 31 -0.08 -0.34 2.55
CA LEU A 31 0.17 -0.79 3.92
C LEU A 31 1.25 0.05 4.63
N LEU A 32 2.33 0.41 3.93
CA LEU A 32 3.36 1.31 4.46
C LEU A 32 2.81 2.70 4.77
N LYS A 33 1.93 3.22 3.90
CA LYS A 33 1.27 4.52 4.09
C LYS A 33 0.28 4.51 5.25
N LEU A 34 -0.45 3.41 5.43
CA LEU A 34 -1.32 3.21 6.58
C LEU A 34 -0.53 3.13 7.89
N TYR A 35 0.65 2.50 7.87
CA TYR A 35 1.55 2.44 9.02
C TYR A 35 2.15 3.81 9.38
N ALA A 36 2.53 4.62 8.37
CA ALA A 36 3.04 5.96 8.59
C ALA A 36 1.96 6.95 9.08
N ALA A 37 0.72 6.81 8.61
CA ALA A 37 -0.48 7.51 9.06
C ALA A 37 -0.42 9.05 9.06
N GLY A 38 0.46 9.66 8.26
CA GLY A 38 0.55 11.10 8.11
C GLY A 38 -0.59 11.71 7.28
N PRO A 39 -0.84 13.03 7.37
CA PRO A 39 -1.86 13.71 6.57
C PRO A 39 -1.67 13.53 5.06
N GLN A 40 -0.43 13.52 4.60
CA GLN A 40 -0.09 13.29 3.18
C GLN A 40 -0.34 11.83 2.76
N ASP A 41 -0.16 10.88 3.67
CA ASP A 41 -0.28 9.45 3.34
C ASP A 41 -1.72 9.07 2.95
N ARG A 42 -2.72 9.77 3.49
CA ARG A 42 -4.13 9.60 3.09
C ARG A 42 -4.35 9.92 1.62
N TRP A 43 -3.79 11.04 1.16
CA TRP A 43 -3.89 11.46 -0.23
C TRP A 43 -3.12 10.49 -1.13
N ASP A 44 -1.92 10.06 -0.72
CA ASP A 44 -1.12 9.09 -1.47
C ASP A 44 -1.88 7.76 -1.67
N ILE A 45 -2.52 7.23 -0.61
CA ILE A 45 -3.34 6.01 -0.70
C ILE A 45 -4.46 6.18 -1.73
N GLN A 46 -5.17 7.31 -1.71
CA GLN A 46 -6.24 7.57 -2.68
C GLN A 46 -5.72 7.62 -4.12
N GLN A 47 -4.56 8.23 -4.35
CA GLN A 47 -3.95 8.27 -5.68
C GLN A 47 -3.54 6.87 -6.16
N ILE A 48 -2.96 6.04 -5.27
CA ILE A 48 -2.58 4.66 -5.61
C ILE A 48 -3.81 3.84 -5.99
N LEU A 49 -4.91 3.97 -5.23
CA LEU A 49 -6.15 3.23 -5.51
C LEU A 49 -6.84 3.69 -6.80
N ALA A 50 -6.76 4.99 -7.14
CA ALA A 50 -7.32 5.54 -8.36
C ALA A 50 -6.55 5.17 -9.64
N ALA A 51 -5.24 4.88 -9.51
CA ALA A 51 -4.35 4.63 -10.65
C ALA A 51 -4.27 3.16 -11.11
N GLN A 52 -4.87 2.22 -10.38
CA GLN A 52 -4.71 0.77 -10.60
C GLN A 52 -6.07 0.08 -10.79
N GLU A 53 -6.05 -1.14 -11.36
CA GLU A 53 -7.19 -2.05 -11.23
C GLU A 53 -7.42 -2.34 -9.75
N THR A 54 -8.43 -1.67 -9.19
CA THR A 54 -8.55 -1.43 -7.76
C THR A 54 -8.84 -2.72 -6.99
N GLU A 55 -9.51 -3.70 -7.61
CA GLU A 55 -10.03 -4.88 -6.91
C GLU A 55 -8.93 -5.80 -6.34
N GLY A 56 -7.87 -6.08 -7.12
CA GLY A 56 -6.76 -6.91 -6.66
C GLY A 56 -5.92 -6.24 -5.56
N VAL A 57 -5.77 -4.92 -5.63
CA VAL A 57 -5.05 -4.14 -4.61
C VAL A 57 -5.84 -4.10 -3.31
N LEU A 58 -7.15 -3.87 -3.37
CA LEU A 58 -8.02 -3.84 -2.19
C LEU A 58 -7.99 -5.16 -1.44
N ALA A 59 -8.23 -6.28 -2.13
CA ALA A 59 -8.21 -7.60 -1.52
C ALA A 59 -6.86 -7.89 -0.84
N SER A 60 -5.76 -7.57 -1.53
CA SER A 60 -4.41 -7.75 -1.00
C SER A 60 -4.12 -6.86 0.22
N VAL A 61 -4.70 -5.66 0.30
CA VAL A 61 -4.57 -4.81 1.50
C VAL A 61 -5.40 -5.37 2.64
N GLU A 62 -6.65 -5.76 2.37
CA GLU A 62 -7.58 -6.28 3.37
C GLU A 62 -7.06 -7.56 4.05
N GLU A 63 -6.47 -8.48 3.28
CA GLU A 63 -5.87 -9.72 3.80
C GLU A 63 -4.74 -9.44 4.80
N ARG A 64 -3.97 -8.36 4.61
CA ARG A 64 -2.74 -8.10 5.36
C ARG A 64 -2.88 -7.00 6.41
N LEU A 65 -4.07 -6.42 6.56
CA LEU A 65 -4.34 -5.40 7.57
C LEU A 65 -4.23 -5.92 9.00
N GLU A 66 -4.46 -7.22 9.20
CA GLU A 66 -4.36 -7.86 10.53
C GLU A 66 -2.93 -7.92 11.06
N ASP A 67 -1.93 -7.83 10.18
CA ASP A 67 -0.52 -7.77 10.54
C ASP A 67 -0.07 -6.37 11.02
N LEU A 68 -0.94 -5.35 10.88
CA LEU A 68 -0.66 -3.97 11.27
C LEU A 68 -1.33 -3.60 12.60
N PRO A 69 -0.86 -2.54 13.26
CA PRO A 69 -1.55 -1.97 14.41
C PRO A 69 -3.03 -1.66 14.14
N PRO A 70 -3.94 -1.82 15.13
CA PRO A 70 -5.38 -1.65 14.94
C PRO A 70 -5.81 -0.28 14.37
N GLU A 71 -5.04 0.78 14.64
CA GLU A 71 -5.25 2.12 14.11
C GLU A 71 -5.14 2.16 12.57
N CYS A 72 -4.31 1.32 11.96
CA CYS A 72 -4.17 1.22 10.51
C CYS A 72 -5.46 0.67 9.89
N SER A 73 -6.08 -0.32 10.54
CA SER A 73 -7.39 -0.85 10.14
C SER A 73 -8.50 0.19 10.31
N ALA A 74 -8.47 1.00 11.36
CA ALA A 74 -9.43 2.09 11.54
C ALA A 74 -9.27 3.17 10.46
N LEU A 75 -8.03 3.55 10.15
CA LEU A 75 -7.70 4.48 9.07
C LEU A 75 -8.19 3.95 7.71
N TRP A 76 -7.88 2.70 7.39
CA TRP A 76 -8.33 2.05 6.15
C TRP A 76 -9.85 2.12 5.99
N ARG A 77 -10.61 1.73 7.03
CA ARG A 77 -12.08 1.82 7.00
C ARG A 77 -12.56 3.23 6.76
N SER A 78 -11.93 4.25 7.38
CA SER A 78 -12.31 5.65 7.17
C SER A 78 -12.09 6.13 5.72
N LEU A 79 -11.04 5.63 5.05
CA LEU A 79 -10.74 5.96 3.66
C LEU A 79 -11.66 5.25 2.67
N ARG A 80 -12.24 4.11 3.06
CA ARG A 80 -13.19 3.33 2.24
C ARG A 80 -14.62 3.86 2.29
N THR A 81 -14.95 4.71 3.26
CA THR A 81 -16.27 5.34 3.42
C THR A 81 -16.34 6.78 2.91
N ALA A 82 -15.20 7.35 2.50
CA ALA A 82 -15.07 8.71 1.97
C ALA A 82 -15.20 8.72 0.44
#